data_AF-A0A535YJT6-F1
#
_entry.id   AF-A0A535YJT6-F1
#
_cell.length_a   1.000
_cell.length_b   1.000
_cell.length_c   1.000
_cell.angle_alpha   90.00
_cell.angle_beta   90.00
_cell.angle_gamma   90.00
#
_symmetry.space_group_name_H-M   'P 1'
#
loop_
_entity.id
_entity.type
_entity.pdbx_description
1 polymer ?
#
loop_
_entity_poly.entity_id
_entity_poly.type
_entity_poly.pdbx_seq_one_letter_code
_entity_poly.pdbx_strand_id
1 'polypeptide(L)'
;MRIVDLIEKKRDGGTHSRDELETLVGGYVRGDVPDYQMAAWLMAVCWRGMPPDEAAMLTRVMAASGEQLDLSVIGKPVADKHSTGGVGDKTSLVVMPLVAACGVPVGKMSGRGLGFTGGTVDKLESFPGI
;
A
#
# COMPACT_ATOMS: atom_id res chain seq x y z
N MET A 1 -21.63 9.02 -11.55
CA MET A 1 -21.65 7.54 -11.68
C MET A 1 -21.87 6.97 -10.30
N ARG A 2 -22.74 5.97 -10.12
CA ARG A 2 -22.98 5.37 -8.80
C ARG A 2 -21.93 4.28 -8.55
N ILE A 3 -21.67 3.95 -7.28
CA ILE A 3 -20.74 2.88 -6.91
C ILE A 3 -21.13 1.54 -7.51
N VAL A 4 -22.44 1.25 -7.58
CA VAL A 4 -22.94 0.03 -8.23
C VAL A 4 -22.54 -0.07 -9.70
N ASP A 5 -22.54 1.05 -10.43
CA ASP A 5 -22.15 1.08 -11.85
C ASP A 5 -20.64 0.76 -11.99
N LEU A 6 -19.81 1.18 -11.03
CA LEU A 6 -18.38 0.86 -10.98
C LEU A 6 -18.11 -0.62 -10.69
N ILE A 7 -18.87 -1.20 -9.75
CA ILE A 7 -18.79 -2.64 -9.44
C ILE A 7 -19.14 -3.47 -10.67
N GLU A 8 -20.24 -3.13 -11.36
CA GLU A 8 -20.67 -3.81 -12.58
C GLU A 8 -19.63 -3.70 -13.68
N LYS A 9 -19.09 -2.49 -13.90
CA LYS A 9 -18.03 -2.25 -14.87
C LYS A 9 -16.82 -3.15 -14.62
N LYS A 10 -16.33 -3.25 -13.37
CA LYS A 10 -15.20 -4.13 -13.05
C LYS A 10 -15.56 -5.60 -13.20
N ARG A 11 -16.74 -6.02 -12.70
CA ARG A 11 -17.24 -7.41 -12.82
C ARG A 11 -17.28 -7.88 -14.27
N ASP A 12 -17.62 -6.99 -15.19
CA ASP A 12 -17.75 -7.29 -16.62
C ASP A 12 -16.42 -7.18 -17.38
N GLY A 13 -15.31 -6.94 -16.66
CA GLY A 13 -13.95 -6.91 -17.22
C GLY A 13 -13.51 -5.53 -17.72
N GLY A 14 -14.26 -4.48 -17.42
CA GLY A 14 -13.89 -3.10 -17.77
C GLY A 14 -12.76 -2.54 -16.90
N THR A 15 -12.14 -1.48 -17.42
CA THR A 15 -11.06 -0.72 -16.75
C THR A 15 -11.61 0.61 -16.22
N HIS A 16 -11.22 0.99 -15.01
CA HIS A 16 -11.59 2.26 -14.43
C HIS A 16 -10.76 3.43 -14.94
N SER A 17 -11.40 4.59 -15.07
CA SER A 17 -10.68 5.85 -15.21
C SER A 17 -10.15 6.31 -13.85
N ARG A 18 -9.26 7.31 -13.86
CA ARG A 18 -8.78 7.98 -12.63
C ARG A 18 -9.95 8.50 -11.80
N ASP A 19 -10.87 9.26 -12.39
CA ASP A 19 -11.99 9.90 -11.68
C ASP A 19 -12.92 8.87 -11.03
N GLU A 20 -13.10 7.71 -11.68
CA GLU A 20 -13.86 6.59 -11.13
C GLU A 20 -13.17 5.98 -9.90
N LEU A 21 -11.85 5.81 -9.95
CA LEU A 21 -11.07 5.32 -8.81
C LEU A 21 -11.03 6.35 -7.66
N GLU A 22 -10.92 7.65 -7.97
CA GLU A 22 -10.98 8.74 -6.98
C GLU A 22 -12.37 8.79 -6.30
N THR A 23 -13.43 8.56 -7.05
CA THR A 23 -14.79 8.44 -6.50
C THR A 23 -14.90 7.25 -5.55
N LEU A 24 -14.38 6.08 -5.95
CA LEU A 24 -14.48 4.84 -5.19
C LEU A 24 -13.62 4.87 -3.91
N VAL A 25 -12.33 5.19 -4.03
CA VAL A 25 -11.40 5.26 -2.90
C VAL A 25 -11.75 6.43 -1.98
N GLY A 26 -11.97 7.63 -2.55
CA GLY A 26 -12.30 8.81 -1.77
C GLY A 26 -13.63 8.67 -1.02
N GLY A 27 -14.65 8.09 -1.65
CA GLY A 27 -15.92 7.79 -1.00
C GLY A 27 -15.78 6.78 0.13
N TYR A 28 -14.93 5.75 -0.02
CA TYR A 28 -14.69 4.77 1.04
C TYR A 28 -13.94 5.37 2.22
N VAL A 29 -12.89 6.16 1.97
CA VAL A 29 -12.11 6.84 3.03
C VAL A 29 -12.99 7.80 3.84
N ARG A 30 -13.97 8.46 3.22
CA ARG A 30 -14.92 9.35 3.92
C ARG A 30 -16.08 8.62 4.61
N GLY A 31 -16.25 7.32 4.38
CA GLY A 31 -17.38 6.54 4.88
C GLY A 31 -18.68 6.66 4.05
N ASP A 32 -18.62 7.29 2.88
CA ASP A 32 -19.76 7.42 1.94
C ASP A 32 -20.04 6.09 1.21
N VAL A 33 -19.01 5.27 1.00
CA VAL A 33 -19.12 3.94 0.39
C VAL A 33 -19.11 2.89 1.50
N PRO A 34 -20.18 2.11 1.70
CA PRO A 34 -20.23 1.10 2.74
C PRO A 34 -19.37 -0.13 2.38
N ASP A 35 -18.86 -0.81 3.40
CA ASP A 35 -17.97 -1.97 3.28
C ASP A 35 -18.47 -3.06 2.34
N TYR A 36 -19.79 -3.33 2.32
CA TYR A 36 -20.36 -4.36 1.46
C TYR A 36 -20.25 -4.03 -0.04
N GLN A 37 -20.22 -2.74 -0.42
CA GLN A 37 -19.97 -2.33 -1.79
C GLN A 37 -18.48 -2.44 -2.13
N MET A 38 -17.62 -2.02 -1.21
CA MET A 38 -16.17 -2.14 -1.41
C MET A 38 -15.74 -3.61 -1.51
N ALA A 39 -16.27 -4.48 -0.65
CA ALA A 39 -16.03 -5.92 -0.69
C ALA A 39 -16.48 -6.54 -2.03
N ALA A 40 -17.63 -6.13 -2.56
CA ALA A 40 -18.11 -6.57 -3.87
C ALA A 40 -17.19 -6.11 -5.00
N TRP A 41 -16.70 -4.86 -4.96
CA TRP A 41 -15.75 -4.35 -5.94
C TRP A 41 -14.40 -5.09 -5.86
N LEU A 42 -13.86 -5.30 -4.66
CA LEU A 42 -12.62 -6.05 -4.42
C LEU A 42 -12.74 -7.49 -4.97
N MET A 43 -13.88 -8.14 -4.76
CA MET A 43 -14.13 -9.46 -5.33
C MET A 43 -14.10 -9.46 -6.87
N ALA A 44 -14.69 -8.44 -7.49
CA ALA A 44 -14.62 -8.27 -8.94
C ALA A 44 -13.17 -8.06 -9.44
N VAL A 45 -12.36 -7.28 -8.70
CA VAL A 45 -10.92 -7.13 -8.96
C VAL A 45 -10.17 -8.46 -8.81
N CYS A 46 -10.45 -9.26 -7.78
CA CYS A 46 -9.82 -10.58 -7.62
C CYS A 46 -10.08 -11.52 -8.81
N TRP A 47 -11.28 -11.47 -9.39
CA TRP A 47 -11.65 -12.35 -10.51
C TRP A 47 -11.23 -11.82 -11.89
N ARG A 48 -11.21 -10.51 -12.09
CA ARG A 48 -10.91 -9.89 -13.40
C ARG A 48 -9.50 -9.32 -13.51
N GLY A 49 -8.85 -9.09 -12.38
CA GLY A 49 -7.58 -8.40 -12.31
C GLY A 49 -7.69 -6.91 -12.68
N MET A 50 -6.52 -6.30 -12.85
CA MET A 50 -6.36 -4.93 -13.32
C MET A 50 -5.14 -4.89 -14.26
N PRO A 51 -5.21 -4.21 -15.42
CA PRO A 51 -4.02 -3.91 -16.20
C PRO A 51 -3.06 -3.00 -15.41
N PRO A 52 -1.74 -3.02 -15.73
CA PRO A 52 -0.73 -2.29 -14.99
C PRO A 52 -1.02 -0.79 -14.80
N ASP A 53 -1.55 -0.13 -15.85
CA ASP A 53 -1.86 1.31 -15.79
C ASP A 53 -2.99 1.61 -14.80
N GLU A 54 -4.00 0.74 -14.72
CA GLU A 54 -5.11 0.88 -13.78
C GLU A 54 -4.65 0.64 -12.33
N ALA A 55 -3.82 -0.38 -12.12
CA ALA A 55 -3.22 -0.65 -10.80
C ALA A 55 -2.31 0.52 -10.34
N ALA A 56 -1.56 1.12 -11.26
CA ALA A 56 -0.75 2.31 -10.98
C ALA A 56 -1.62 3.53 -10.65
N MET A 57 -2.76 3.71 -11.34
CA MET A 57 -3.72 4.76 -10.99
C MET A 57 -4.31 4.54 -9.60
N LEU A 58 -4.79 3.33 -9.29
CA LEU A 58 -5.31 2.99 -7.96
C LEU A 58 -4.29 3.28 -6.86
N THR A 59 -3.04 2.87 -7.07
CA THR A 59 -1.94 3.11 -6.13
C THR A 59 -1.74 4.60 -5.86
N ARG A 60 -1.75 5.44 -6.91
CA ARG A 60 -1.59 6.89 -6.77
C ARG A 60 -2.77 7.54 -6.06
N VAL A 61 -4.00 7.10 -6.35
CA VAL A 61 -5.21 7.60 -5.69
C VAL A 61 -5.20 7.25 -4.20
N MET A 62 -4.84 6.01 -3.85
CA MET A 62 -4.68 5.59 -2.46
C MET A 62 -3.59 6.38 -1.75
N ALA A 63 -2.42 6.55 -2.37
CA ALA A 63 -1.31 7.32 -1.78
C ALA A 63 -1.66 8.81 -1.56
N ALA A 64 -2.59 9.36 -2.35
CA ALA A 64 -3.07 10.73 -2.21
C ALA A 64 -4.27 10.87 -1.24
N SER A 65 -4.77 9.77 -0.67
CA SER A 65 -5.94 9.79 0.22
C SER A 65 -5.64 10.24 1.66
N GLY A 66 -4.36 10.44 1.99
CA GLY A 66 -3.91 10.87 3.31
C GLY A 66 -2.68 11.77 3.25
N GLU A 67 -2.01 11.93 4.38
CA GLU A 67 -0.80 12.75 4.50
C GLU A 67 0.38 12.15 3.71
N GLN A 68 1.22 13.03 3.16
CA GLN A 68 2.42 12.65 2.43
C GLN A 68 3.64 13.26 3.13
N LEU A 69 4.57 12.42 3.56
CA LEU A 69 5.84 12.91 4.11
C LEU A 69 6.68 13.57 3.03
N ASP A 70 7.06 14.83 3.24
CA ASP A 70 8.04 15.51 2.42
C ASP A 70 9.46 15.16 2.86
N LEU A 71 10.12 14.30 2.08
CA LEU A 71 11.50 13.89 2.31
C LEU A 71 12.52 14.78 1.61
N SER A 72 12.09 15.80 0.85
CA SER A 72 12.99 16.72 0.16
C SER A 72 13.89 17.50 1.12
N VAL A 73 13.42 17.70 2.37
CA VAL A 73 14.16 18.33 3.48
C VAL A 73 15.48 17.64 3.84
N ILE A 74 15.65 16.35 3.47
CA ILE A 74 16.89 15.59 3.71
C ILE A 74 17.99 15.98 2.70
N GLY A 75 17.63 16.62 1.57
CA GLY A 75 18.58 17.11 0.56
C GLY A 75 19.33 16.03 -0.20
N LYS A 76 18.96 14.75 -0.02
CA LYS A 76 19.54 13.58 -0.68
C LYS A 76 18.44 12.56 -1.00
N PRO A 77 18.61 11.71 -2.02
CA PRO A 77 17.71 10.59 -2.25
C PRO A 77 17.59 9.71 -1.01
N VAL A 78 16.36 9.41 -0.61
CA VAL A 78 16.05 8.54 0.54
C VAL A 78 15.65 7.17 0.01
N ALA A 79 16.30 6.13 0.52
CA ALA A 79 16.02 4.75 0.13
C ALA A 79 15.03 4.08 1.11
N ASP A 80 14.23 3.18 0.57
CA ASP A 80 13.44 2.21 1.34
C ASP A 80 13.53 0.82 0.69
N LYS A 81 13.30 -0.22 1.49
CA LYS A 81 13.12 -1.59 1.04
C LYS A 81 11.88 -2.16 1.70
N HIS A 82 10.97 -2.69 0.89
CA HIS A 82 9.81 -3.44 1.36
C HIS A 82 9.94 -4.94 1.03
N SER A 83 9.34 -5.80 1.85
CA SER A 83 9.20 -7.24 1.60
C SER A 83 7.72 -7.55 1.52
N THR A 84 7.28 -8.40 0.59
CA THR A 84 5.86 -8.81 0.50
C THR A 84 5.42 -9.70 1.67
N GLY A 85 6.36 -10.21 2.46
CA GLY A 85 6.14 -11.13 3.58
C GLY A 85 7.03 -12.37 3.47
N GLY A 86 7.42 -12.94 4.60
CA GLY A 86 8.29 -14.13 4.61
C GLY A 86 8.43 -14.77 5.98
N VAL A 87 8.85 -16.04 5.98
CA VAL A 87 9.15 -16.80 7.20
C VAL A 87 10.62 -16.59 7.54
N GLY A 88 10.89 -16.02 8.72
CA GLY A 88 12.25 -15.73 9.16
C GLY A 88 12.98 -14.62 8.38
N ASP A 89 12.26 -13.85 7.53
CA ASP A 89 12.87 -12.75 6.77
C ASP A 89 13.39 -11.65 7.71
N LYS A 90 14.71 -11.62 7.87
CA LYS A 90 15.44 -10.64 8.68
C LYS A 90 16.20 -9.63 7.82
N THR A 91 15.96 -9.61 6.51
CA THR A 91 16.70 -8.79 5.55
C THR A 91 16.70 -7.31 5.96
N SER A 92 15.55 -6.78 6.38
CA SER A 92 15.45 -5.37 6.77
C SER A 92 16.25 -5.03 8.02
N LEU A 93 16.46 -5.97 8.95
CA LEU A 93 17.29 -5.73 10.14
C LEU A 93 18.77 -5.56 9.79
N VAL A 94 19.21 -6.12 8.66
CA VAL A 94 20.62 -6.09 8.23
C VAL A 94 20.85 -5.03 7.15
N VAL A 95 20.03 -5.03 6.10
CA VAL A 95 20.24 -4.17 4.91
C VAL A 95 20.05 -2.70 5.25
N MET A 96 19.08 -2.35 6.10
CA MET A 96 18.82 -0.95 6.43
C MET A 96 20.00 -0.28 7.14
N PRO A 97 20.56 -0.81 8.25
CA PRO A 97 21.74 -0.22 8.87
C PRO A 97 22.98 -0.30 7.98
N LEU A 98 23.14 -1.35 7.16
CA LEU A 98 24.26 -1.47 6.22
C LEU A 98 24.24 -0.34 5.18
N VAL A 99 23.10 -0.09 4.55
CA VAL A 99 22.92 0.98 3.56
C VAL A 99 23.10 2.36 4.19
N ALA A 100 22.57 2.55 5.42
CA ALA A 100 22.78 3.77 6.18
C ALA A 100 24.27 4.02 6.50
N ALA A 101 25.01 2.97 6.88
CA ALA A 101 26.45 3.05 7.13
C ALA A 101 27.27 3.40 5.87
N CYS A 102 26.75 3.11 4.68
CA CYS A 102 27.32 3.57 3.40
C CYS A 102 26.97 5.03 3.05
N GLY A 103 26.30 5.77 3.94
CA GLY A 103 25.99 7.19 3.77
C GLY A 103 24.69 7.49 3.02
N VAL A 104 23.85 6.49 2.78
CA VAL A 104 22.53 6.65 2.12
C VAL A 104 21.45 6.84 3.18
N PRO A 105 20.67 7.94 3.15
CA PRO A 105 19.52 8.10 4.04
C PRO A 105 18.49 6.99 3.82
N VAL A 106 17.99 6.39 4.91
CA VAL A 106 16.97 5.34 4.87
C VAL A 106 15.71 5.83 5.56
N GLY A 107 14.61 5.89 4.81
CA GLY A 107 13.29 6.30 5.28
C GLY A 107 12.34 5.10 5.23
N LYS A 108 12.28 4.34 6.31
CA LYS A 108 11.55 3.06 6.34
C LYS A 108 10.40 3.07 7.33
N MET A 109 9.21 2.77 6.83
CA MET A 109 8.09 2.30 7.64
C MET A 109 8.01 0.77 7.54
N SER A 110 7.75 0.10 8.67
CA SER A 110 7.67 -1.36 8.74
C SER A 110 6.35 -1.78 9.37
N GLY A 111 5.84 -2.93 8.93
CA GLY A 111 4.67 -3.56 9.53
C GLY A 111 5.02 -4.61 10.59
N ARG A 112 3.97 -5.02 11.30
CA ARG A 112 3.91 -6.24 12.11
C ARG A 112 3.65 -7.47 11.24
N GLY A 113 3.61 -8.64 11.86
CA GLY A 113 3.32 -9.92 11.22
C GLY A 113 1.94 -9.96 10.55
N LEU A 114 1.85 -10.78 9.51
CA LEU A 114 0.63 -11.03 8.73
C LEU A 114 0.48 -12.54 8.53
N GLY A 115 -0.56 -13.13 9.11
CA GLY A 115 -0.78 -14.58 9.07
C GLY A 115 0.42 -15.35 9.64
N PHE A 116 0.98 -16.27 8.85
CA PHE A 116 2.16 -17.07 9.25
C PHE A 116 3.50 -16.36 9.03
N THR A 117 3.50 -15.13 8.47
CA THR A 117 4.72 -14.36 8.19
C THR A 117 5.00 -13.36 9.32
N GLY A 118 6.27 -13.21 9.71
CA GLY A 118 6.67 -12.34 10.83
C GLY A 118 7.02 -10.91 10.40
N GLY A 119 6.68 -9.92 11.22
CA GLY A 119 6.96 -8.51 10.96
C GLY A 119 8.41 -8.09 11.25
N THR A 120 8.80 -6.91 10.80
CA THR A 120 10.10 -6.32 11.22
C THR A 120 9.96 -5.60 12.55
N VAL A 121 8.80 -4.96 12.79
CA VAL A 121 8.50 -4.29 14.08
C VAL A 121 8.55 -5.29 15.23
N ASP A 122 7.87 -6.45 15.10
CA ASP A 122 7.85 -7.46 16.16
C ASP A 122 9.25 -8.02 16.50
N LYS A 123 10.16 -8.05 15.52
CA LYS A 123 11.54 -8.48 15.75
C LYS A 123 12.35 -7.41 16.47
N LEU A 124 12.13 -6.13 16.14
CA LEU A 124 12.81 -5.01 16.79
C LEU A 124 12.38 -4.86 18.26
N GLU A 125 11.11 -5.11 18.57
CA GLU A 125 10.58 -5.09 19.95
C GLU A 125 11.15 -6.21 20.85
N SER A 126 11.90 -7.17 20.29
CA SER A 126 12.66 -8.13 21.11
C SER A 126 13.90 -7.51 21.78
N PHE A 127 14.35 -6.34 21.30
CA PHE A 127 15.39 -5.56 21.95
C PHE A 127 14.75 -4.71 23.07
N PRO A 128 15.19 -4.83 24.33
CA PRO A 128 14.62 -4.08 25.44
C PRO A 128 14.67 -2.56 25.20
N GLY A 129 13.53 -1.89 25.34
CA GLY A 129 13.42 -0.43 25.26
C GLY A 129 13.18 0.14 23.85
N ILE A 130 12.99 -0.72 22.84
CA ILE A 130 12.40 -0.37 21.55
C ILE A 130 10.89 -0.56 21.60
#